data_AF-A0A925YVN0-F1
#
_entry.id   AF-A0A925YVN0-F1
#
_cell.length_a   1.000
_cell.length_b   1.000
_cell.length_c   1.000
_cell.angle_alpha   90.00
_cell.angle_beta   90.00
_cell.angle_gamma   90.00
#
_symmetry.space_group_name_H-M   'P 1'
#
loop_
_entity.id
_entity.type
_entity.pdbx_description
1 polymer ?
#
loop_
_entity_poly.entity_id
_entity_poly.type
_entity_poly.pdbx_seq_one_letter_code
_entity_poly.pdbx_strand_id
1 'polypeptide(L)'
;YEQGGDYRPEPKYFQGLLGAEINFDVVKNTYRITSIVRGDSWDEGKNSPLAAPGVGLKSGDVILAVNGQRASQDVSLGALLVNQAGNEVALTVASAVAGKGEADERIVRIKPLRDEQMLYYRAWVNRNTALVHSATGGKVGYVHVPNMGPWGYSEFFRAYLTESALDAMIVDVRFNGGGHVSQLLLEKLGRKRLGYDITRWAGAEPYPSYSILGPVVALTNEFAGSDGDIFSHCFKMMNLGTLIGKRTWGGVVGIHPRHALADGSITTQPEFSFWFHDVGWAVENYGTDPHIEVDLAPQDYAAGRDAQLERAIAEIQKQMQAAPPALPVFAARPNLALPKLPAA
;
A
#
# COMPACT_ATOMS: atom_id res chain seq x y z
N TYR A 1 19.70 -19.25 -1.11
CA TYR A 1 18.35 -19.81 -0.99
C TYR A 1 18.18 -20.92 -2.02
N GLU A 2 17.36 -21.90 -1.70
CA GLU A 2 16.89 -22.95 -2.61
C GLU A 2 15.37 -22.86 -2.79
N GLN A 3 14.88 -23.19 -3.99
CA GLN A 3 13.46 -23.17 -4.33
C GLN A 3 13.13 -24.35 -5.25
N GLY A 4 11.95 -24.97 -5.05
CA GLY A 4 11.55 -26.15 -5.83
C GLY A 4 12.29 -27.41 -5.37
N GLY A 5 12.39 -28.41 -6.25
CA GLY A 5 13.02 -29.70 -5.95
C GLY A 5 12.05 -30.86 -5.81
N ASP A 6 12.57 -31.98 -5.30
CA ASP A 6 11.83 -33.25 -5.08
C ASP A 6 10.82 -33.20 -3.91
N TYR A 7 10.39 -32.01 -3.48
CA TYR A 7 9.32 -31.87 -2.50
C TYR A 7 8.01 -32.37 -3.11
N ARG A 8 7.47 -33.45 -2.54
CA ARG A 8 6.16 -33.99 -2.94
C ARG A 8 5.09 -32.90 -2.78
N PRO A 9 4.36 -32.52 -3.84
CA PRO A 9 3.30 -31.53 -3.70
C PRO A 9 2.19 -32.10 -2.81
N GLU A 10 1.88 -31.39 -1.73
CA GLU A 10 0.75 -31.73 -0.87
C GLU A 10 -0.59 -31.43 -1.58
N PRO A 11 -1.66 -32.20 -1.31
CA PRO A 11 -3.00 -31.85 -1.76
C PRO A 11 -3.37 -30.43 -1.31
N LYS A 12 -3.73 -29.56 -2.25
CA LYS A 12 -4.14 -28.19 -1.95
C LYS A 12 -5.64 -28.13 -1.74
N TYR A 13 -6.07 -27.90 -0.50
CA TYR A 13 -7.45 -27.57 -0.16
C TYR A 13 -7.56 -26.06 -0.01
N PHE A 14 -8.21 -25.38 -0.97
CA PHE A 14 -8.29 -23.93 -0.93
C PHE A 14 -9.36 -23.48 0.07
N GLN A 15 -8.94 -22.76 1.10
CA GLN A 15 -9.85 -22.13 2.05
C GLN A 15 -10.55 -20.93 1.41
N GLY A 16 -11.88 -20.89 1.46
CA GLY A 16 -12.65 -19.69 1.12
C GLY A 16 -12.54 -18.66 2.25
N LEU A 17 -12.08 -17.46 1.92
CA LEU A 17 -11.85 -16.36 2.85
C LEU A 17 -12.84 -15.21 2.61
N LEU A 18 -13.26 -14.51 3.66
CA LEU A 18 -14.42 -13.59 3.62
C LEU A 18 -14.06 -12.10 3.73
N GLY A 19 -12.80 -11.77 3.98
CA GLY A 19 -12.29 -10.42 4.12
C GLY A 19 -12.88 -9.69 5.33
N ALA A 20 -13.04 -10.38 6.44
CA ALA A 20 -13.75 -9.87 7.61
C ALA A 20 -13.28 -10.56 8.89
N GLU A 21 -13.33 -9.83 10.00
CA GLU A 21 -13.25 -10.43 11.33
C GLU A 21 -14.64 -10.93 11.72
N ILE A 22 -14.70 -12.19 12.15
CA ILE A 22 -15.94 -12.89 12.45
C ILE A 22 -15.74 -13.69 13.73
N ASN A 23 -16.56 -13.42 14.74
CA ASN A 23 -16.50 -14.09 16.03
C ASN A 23 -17.72 -14.99 16.22
N PHE A 24 -17.51 -16.15 16.83
CA PHE A 24 -18.59 -17.03 17.23
C PHE A 24 -19.25 -16.52 18.52
N ASP A 25 -20.56 -16.28 18.46
CA ASP A 25 -21.41 -15.92 19.58
C ASP A 25 -21.95 -17.21 20.22
N VAL A 26 -21.30 -17.66 21.30
CA VAL A 26 -21.62 -18.92 22.00
C VAL A 26 -23.06 -18.95 22.50
N VAL A 27 -23.60 -17.82 22.95
CA VAL A 27 -24.95 -17.74 23.51
C VAL A 27 -26.00 -17.92 22.41
N LYS A 28 -25.76 -17.33 21.24
CA LYS A 28 -26.69 -17.40 20.10
C LYS A 28 -26.40 -18.57 19.16
N ASN A 29 -25.28 -19.26 19.33
CA ASN A 29 -24.77 -20.30 18.40
C ASN A 29 -24.71 -19.79 16.94
N THR A 30 -24.16 -18.59 16.75
CA THR A 30 -24.07 -17.94 15.42
C THR A 30 -22.73 -17.24 15.22
N TYR A 31 -22.36 -16.98 13.97
CA TYR A 31 -21.15 -16.23 13.65
C TYR A 31 -21.49 -14.77 13.39
N ARG A 32 -20.98 -13.85 14.22
CA ARG A 32 -21.19 -12.41 14.10
C ARG A 32 -20.02 -11.76 13.38
N ILE A 33 -20.31 -10.97 12.35
CA ILE A 33 -19.33 -10.13 11.67
C ILE A 33 -18.96 -8.97 12.61
N THR A 34 -17.70 -8.88 13.02
CA THR A 34 -17.23 -7.77 13.87
C THR A 34 -16.71 -6.61 13.03
N SER A 35 -15.94 -6.90 11.99
CA SER A 35 -15.45 -5.90 11.06
C SER A 35 -15.38 -6.46 9.64
N ILE A 36 -15.57 -5.59 8.64
CA ILE A 36 -15.42 -5.95 7.22
C ILE A 36 -14.26 -5.12 6.68
N VAL A 37 -13.25 -5.80 6.16
CA VAL A 37 -12.05 -5.17 5.61
C VAL A 37 -12.39 -4.56 4.25
N ARG A 38 -12.03 -3.29 4.05
CA ARG A 38 -12.32 -2.57 2.81
C ARG A 38 -11.02 -2.19 2.11
N GLY A 39 -10.77 -2.82 0.96
CA GLY A 39 -9.71 -2.42 0.05
C GLY A 39 -10.29 -1.66 -1.13
N ASP A 40 -9.90 -2.03 -2.36
CA ASP A 40 -10.32 -1.33 -3.58
C ASP A 40 -11.56 -2.00 -4.17
N SER A 41 -12.73 -1.38 -4.02
CA SER A 41 -14.02 -1.97 -4.42
C SER A 41 -14.17 -2.27 -5.91
N TRP A 42 -13.31 -1.68 -6.75
CA TRP A 42 -13.30 -1.83 -8.21
C TRP A 42 -12.32 -2.90 -8.71
N ASP A 43 -11.50 -3.50 -7.82
CA ASP A 43 -10.46 -4.45 -8.18
C ASP A 43 -10.76 -5.84 -7.56
N GLU A 44 -10.98 -6.84 -8.42
CA GLU A 44 -11.35 -8.19 -7.98
C GLU A 44 -10.22 -8.80 -7.15
N GLY A 45 -10.56 -9.38 -6.00
CA GLY A 45 -9.57 -9.96 -5.09
C GLY A 45 -8.89 -8.96 -4.16
N LYS A 46 -9.16 -7.64 -4.30
CA LYS A 46 -8.61 -6.59 -3.41
C LYS A 46 -9.67 -5.90 -2.56
N ASN A 47 -10.89 -6.42 -2.50
CA ASN A 47 -11.94 -5.99 -1.59
C ASN A 47 -12.61 -7.20 -0.92
N SER A 48 -13.19 -6.99 0.27
CA SER A 48 -13.95 -8.05 0.94
C SER A 48 -15.15 -8.47 0.09
N PRO A 49 -15.39 -9.78 -0.09
CA PRO A 49 -16.60 -10.28 -0.75
C PRO A 49 -17.87 -9.89 0.02
N LEU A 50 -17.81 -9.68 1.34
CA LEU A 50 -18.96 -9.21 2.13
C LEU A 50 -19.28 -7.73 1.86
N ALA A 51 -18.32 -6.97 1.35
CA ALA A 51 -18.48 -5.57 0.94
C ALA A 51 -18.80 -5.40 -0.56
N ALA A 52 -19.01 -6.49 -1.30
CA ALA A 52 -19.30 -6.41 -2.73
C ALA A 52 -20.64 -5.69 -3.01
N PRO A 53 -20.76 -4.99 -4.15
CA PRO A 53 -22.01 -4.35 -4.54
C PRO A 53 -23.19 -5.33 -4.51
N GLY A 54 -24.31 -4.91 -3.90
CA GLY A 54 -25.51 -5.73 -3.78
C GLY A 54 -25.55 -6.70 -2.59
N VAL A 55 -24.43 -6.97 -1.91
CA VAL A 55 -24.40 -7.85 -0.72
C VAL A 55 -24.99 -7.15 0.50
N GLY A 56 -24.60 -5.89 0.73
CA GLY A 56 -25.19 -5.02 1.75
C GLY A 56 -25.05 -5.52 3.20
N LEU A 57 -24.02 -6.33 3.49
CA LEU A 57 -23.68 -6.76 4.85
C LEU A 57 -22.93 -5.67 5.62
N LYS A 58 -23.11 -5.66 6.94
CA LYS A 58 -22.51 -4.69 7.85
C LYS A 58 -21.94 -5.39 9.08
N SER A 59 -21.03 -4.71 9.78
CA SER A 59 -20.65 -5.09 11.13
C SER A 59 -21.88 -5.26 12.02
N GLY A 60 -21.91 -6.34 12.78
CA GLY A 60 -23.02 -6.75 13.63
C GLY A 60 -23.92 -7.82 13.02
N ASP A 61 -24.00 -7.91 11.68
CA ASP A 61 -24.80 -8.92 10.99
C ASP A 61 -24.26 -10.32 11.31
N VAL A 62 -25.15 -11.32 11.22
CA VAL A 62 -24.82 -12.71 11.55
C VAL A 62 -24.86 -13.59 10.31
N ILE A 63 -23.87 -14.48 10.19
CA ILE A 63 -23.83 -15.55 9.20
C ILE A 63 -24.34 -16.82 9.86
N LEU A 64 -25.35 -17.42 9.25
CA LEU A 64 -26.09 -18.54 9.80
C LEU A 64 -25.84 -19.83 9.03
N ALA A 65 -25.64 -19.77 7.72
CA ALA A 65 -25.39 -20.93 6.87
C ALA A 65 -24.54 -20.59 5.65
N VAL A 66 -23.85 -21.60 5.13
CA VAL A 66 -23.08 -21.57 3.89
C VAL A 66 -23.62 -22.67 2.99
N ASN A 67 -24.09 -22.31 1.79
CA ASN A 67 -24.69 -23.25 0.83
C ASN A 67 -25.81 -24.12 1.43
N GLY A 68 -26.63 -23.53 2.30
CA GLY A 68 -27.74 -24.21 2.99
C GLY A 68 -27.34 -25.05 4.20
N GLN A 69 -26.04 -25.22 4.49
CA GLN A 69 -25.57 -25.91 5.69
C GLN A 69 -25.39 -24.90 6.84
N ARG A 70 -26.11 -25.10 7.94
CA ARG A 70 -26.05 -24.24 9.12
C ARG A 70 -24.65 -24.31 9.76
N ALA A 71 -24.09 -23.15 10.03
CA ALA A 71 -22.88 -23.04 10.83
C ALA A 71 -23.25 -23.12 12.32
N SER A 72 -22.39 -23.74 13.11
CA SER A 72 -22.55 -23.89 14.56
C SER A 72 -21.18 -23.92 15.23
N GLN A 73 -21.16 -24.19 16.54
CA GLN A 73 -19.93 -24.48 17.25
C GLN A 73 -19.22 -25.73 16.70
N ASP A 74 -19.98 -26.77 16.34
CA ASP A 74 -19.45 -28.05 15.86
C ASP A 74 -19.12 -28.03 14.35
N VAL A 75 -19.79 -27.17 13.58
CA VAL A 75 -19.59 -26.99 12.14
C VAL A 75 -19.19 -25.56 11.87
N SER A 76 -17.88 -25.31 11.84
CA SER A 76 -17.36 -23.95 11.70
C SER A 76 -17.57 -23.37 10.30
N LEU A 77 -17.64 -22.04 10.20
CA LEU A 77 -17.62 -21.36 8.91
C LEU A 77 -16.40 -21.75 8.07
N GLY A 78 -15.24 -21.90 8.71
CA GLY A 78 -14.01 -22.35 8.06
C GLY A 78 -14.21 -23.69 7.37
N ALA A 79 -14.77 -24.67 8.08
CA ALA A 79 -15.05 -26.01 7.54
C ALA A 79 -16.01 -25.96 6.34
N LEU A 80 -17.05 -25.15 6.41
CA LEU A 80 -18.03 -24.99 5.32
C LEU A 80 -17.44 -24.27 4.09
N LEU A 81 -16.38 -23.49 4.27
CA LEU A 81 -15.71 -22.71 3.23
C LEU A 81 -14.49 -23.44 2.63
N VAL A 82 -14.14 -24.63 3.11
CA VAL A 82 -13.11 -25.46 2.47
C VAL A 82 -13.53 -25.79 1.03
N ASN A 83 -12.61 -25.60 0.09
CA ASN A 83 -12.82 -25.72 -1.36
C ASN A 83 -13.85 -24.76 -1.97
N GLN A 84 -14.26 -23.71 -1.25
CA GLN A 84 -15.18 -22.69 -1.77
C GLN A 84 -14.47 -21.45 -2.32
N ALA A 85 -13.13 -21.41 -2.26
CA ALA A 85 -12.35 -20.26 -2.69
C ALA A 85 -12.47 -19.99 -4.20
N GLY A 86 -12.96 -18.81 -4.57
CA GLY A 86 -13.22 -18.41 -5.94
C GLY A 86 -14.53 -18.96 -6.53
N ASN A 87 -15.31 -19.72 -5.76
CA ASN A 87 -16.62 -20.23 -6.17
C ASN A 87 -17.75 -19.34 -5.66
N GLU A 88 -18.89 -19.32 -6.36
CA GLU A 88 -20.09 -18.66 -5.86
C GLU A 88 -20.68 -19.43 -4.68
N VAL A 89 -20.87 -18.74 -3.56
CA VAL A 89 -21.38 -19.27 -2.30
C VAL A 89 -22.63 -18.49 -1.89
N ALA A 90 -23.67 -19.22 -1.50
CA ALA A 90 -24.86 -18.65 -0.88
C ALA A 90 -24.68 -18.59 0.64
N LEU A 91 -24.61 -17.38 1.21
CA LEU A 91 -24.64 -17.17 2.65
C LEU A 91 -26.06 -16.87 3.09
N THR A 92 -26.57 -17.63 4.06
CA THR A 92 -27.78 -17.23 4.81
C THR A 92 -27.35 -16.33 5.94
N VAL A 93 -27.88 -15.11 5.96
CA VAL A 93 -27.49 -14.04 6.89
C VAL A 93 -28.72 -13.42 7.54
N ALA A 94 -28.56 -12.86 8.74
CA ALA A 94 -29.59 -12.06 9.38
C ALA A 94 -29.03 -10.73 9.88
N SER A 95 -29.87 -9.69 9.81
CA SER A 95 -29.53 -8.33 10.22
C SER A 95 -29.35 -8.21 11.73
N ALA A 96 -28.36 -7.43 12.16
CA ALA A 96 -28.16 -7.08 13.57
C ALA A 96 -29.34 -6.28 14.18
N VAL A 97 -30.13 -5.61 13.34
CA VAL A 97 -31.15 -4.62 13.72
C VAL A 97 -32.55 -5.23 13.84
N ALA A 98 -32.73 -6.51 13.52
CA ALA A 98 -34.03 -7.16 13.65
C ALA A 98 -34.42 -7.30 15.12
N GLY A 99 -35.36 -6.46 15.56
CA GLY A 99 -36.01 -6.55 16.86
C GLY A 99 -36.77 -7.87 17.01
N LYS A 100 -37.02 -8.28 18.25
CA LYS A 100 -37.71 -9.52 18.65
C LYS A 100 -38.97 -9.79 17.79
N GLY A 101 -38.88 -10.76 16.89
CA GLY A 101 -40.03 -11.33 16.17
C GLY A 101 -39.71 -11.54 14.69
N GLU A 102 -39.23 -12.74 14.36
CA GLU A 102 -38.73 -13.22 13.06
C GLU A 102 -37.38 -12.64 12.63
N ALA A 103 -36.37 -13.52 12.60
CA ALA A 103 -35.10 -13.21 11.95
C ALA A 103 -35.38 -13.03 10.47
N ASP A 104 -35.18 -11.82 9.96
CA ASP A 104 -35.26 -11.52 8.52
C ASP A 104 -34.03 -12.15 7.84
N GLU A 105 -34.03 -13.48 7.79
CA GLU A 105 -33.01 -14.27 7.12
C GLU A 105 -33.10 -13.99 5.63
N ARG A 106 -31.97 -13.60 5.05
CA ARG A 106 -31.85 -13.45 3.60
C ARG A 106 -30.65 -14.21 3.10
N ILE A 107 -30.71 -14.58 1.83
CA ILE A 107 -29.59 -15.21 1.14
C ILE A 107 -28.86 -14.14 0.34
N VAL A 108 -27.55 -14.04 0.55
CA VAL A 108 -26.65 -13.23 -0.26
C VAL A 108 -25.66 -14.14 -0.98
N ARG A 109 -25.30 -13.79 -2.20
CA ARG A 109 -24.30 -14.51 -2.99
C ARG A 109 -22.99 -13.76 -2.96
N ILE A 110 -21.91 -14.49 -2.70
CA ILE A 110 -20.56 -13.96 -2.65
C ILE A 110 -19.58 -14.93 -3.29
N LYS A 111 -18.40 -14.43 -3.63
CA LYS A 111 -17.27 -15.23 -4.12
C LYS A 111 -16.12 -15.14 -3.11
N PRO A 112 -15.93 -16.13 -2.22
CA PRO A 112 -14.86 -16.09 -1.23
C PRO A 112 -13.48 -15.98 -1.88
N LEU A 113 -12.57 -15.28 -1.22
CA LEU A 113 -11.21 -15.07 -1.68
C LEU A 113 -10.37 -16.35 -1.50
N ARG A 114 -9.37 -16.52 -2.37
CA ARG A 114 -8.32 -17.56 -2.24
C ARG A 114 -7.17 -17.12 -1.33
N ASP A 115 -6.97 -15.81 -1.25
CA ASP A 115 -5.94 -15.15 -0.49
C ASP A 115 -6.46 -13.76 -0.10
N GLU A 116 -6.13 -13.31 1.11
CA GLU A 116 -6.52 -12.00 1.62
C GLU A 116 -5.34 -11.02 1.72
N GLN A 117 -4.11 -11.45 1.39
CA GLN A 117 -2.93 -10.61 1.52
C GLN A 117 -3.10 -9.29 0.76
N MET A 118 -3.60 -9.35 -0.48
CA MET A 118 -3.84 -8.15 -1.28
C MET A 118 -4.97 -7.27 -0.74
N LEU A 119 -6.01 -7.88 -0.16
CA LEU A 119 -7.10 -7.14 0.49
C LEU A 119 -6.57 -6.33 1.68
N TYR A 120 -5.85 -6.99 2.61
CA TYR A 120 -5.30 -6.33 3.79
C TYR A 120 -4.25 -5.29 3.41
N TYR A 121 -3.41 -5.60 2.42
CA TYR A 121 -2.43 -4.65 1.89
C TYR A 121 -3.11 -3.37 1.38
N ARG A 122 -4.13 -3.48 0.51
CA ARG A 122 -4.83 -2.31 -0.02
C ARG A 122 -5.62 -1.56 1.05
N ALA A 123 -6.26 -2.27 1.98
CA ALA A 123 -6.94 -1.66 3.11
C ALA A 123 -5.96 -0.85 3.99
N TRP A 124 -4.76 -1.38 4.25
CA TRP A 124 -3.71 -0.70 4.99
C TRP A 124 -3.18 0.54 4.26
N VAL A 125 -2.88 0.42 2.96
CA VAL A 125 -2.47 1.59 2.14
C VAL A 125 -3.55 2.67 2.13
N ASN A 126 -4.81 2.30 1.87
CA ASN A 126 -5.92 3.26 1.82
C ASN A 126 -6.14 3.96 3.18
N ARG A 127 -5.99 3.23 4.29
CA ARG A 127 -6.06 3.80 5.64
C ARG A 127 -4.95 4.82 5.86
N ASN A 128 -3.71 4.51 5.47
CA ASN A 128 -2.58 5.42 5.64
C ASN A 128 -2.70 6.66 4.74
N THR A 129 -3.12 6.50 3.49
CA THR A 129 -3.43 7.63 2.60
C THR A 129 -4.47 8.56 3.24
N ALA A 130 -5.58 8.00 3.71
CA ALA A 130 -6.64 8.78 4.36
C ALA A 130 -6.16 9.49 5.63
N LEU A 131 -5.30 8.83 6.43
CA LEU A 131 -4.71 9.41 7.63
C LEU A 131 -3.78 10.59 7.27
N VAL A 132 -2.89 10.43 6.29
CA VAL A 132 -2.00 11.52 5.83
C VAL A 132 -2.80 12.69 5.28
N HIS A 133 -3.79 12.41 4.42
CA HIS A 133 -4.66 13.46 3.87
C HIS A 133 -5.41 14.19 4.98
N SER A 134 -6.02 13.46 5.92
CA SER A 134 -6.76 14.07 7.03
C SER A 134 -5.86 14.91 7.93
N ALA A 135 -4.69 14.40 8.30
CA ALA A 135 -3.77 15.09 9.20
C ALA A 135 -3.12 16.33 8.57
N THR A 136 -3.05 16.39 7.24
CA THR A 136 -2.36 17.47 6.50
C THR A 136 -3.32 18.40 5.75
N GLY A 137 -4.63 18.22 5.93
CA GLY A 137 -5.65 19.01 5.21
C GLY A 137 -5.62 18.77 3.71
N GLY A 138 -5.25 17.57 3.27
CA GLY A 138 -5.18 17.15 1.87
C GLY A 138 -3.99 17.73 1.09
N LYS A 139 -2.97 18.26 1.78
CA LYS A 139 -1.82 18.91 1.12
C LYS A 139 -0.63 17.99 0.88
N VAL A 140 -0.57 16.85 1.56
CA VAL A 140 0.54 15.91 1.46
C VAL A 140 0.05 14.62 0.83
N GLY A 141 0.72 14.19 -0.23
CA GLY A 141 0.45 12.91 -0.85
C GLY A 141 1.13 11.75 -0.14
N TYR A 142 0.60 10.54 -0.30
CA TYR A 142 1.15 9.32 0.27
C TYR A 142 1.21 8.20 -0.76
N VAL A 143 2.39 7.61 -0.92
CA VAL A 143 2.61 6.44 -1.77
C VAL A 143 3.31 5.37 -0.94
N HIS A 144 2.85 4.13 -1.03
CA HIS A 144 3.56 2.98 -0.49
C HIS A 144 4.09 2.07 -1.61
N VAL A 145 5.30 1.54 -1.43
CA VAL A 145 5.98 0.66 -2.40
C VAL A 145 6.36 -0.67 -1.73
N PRO A 146 5.60 -1.75 -1.96
CA PRO A 146 5.74 -3.02 -1.21
C PRO A 146 6.94 -3.88 -1.63
N ASN A 147 7.46 -3.68 -2.83
CA ASN A 147 8.71 -4.27 -3.31
C ASN A 147 9.26 -3.44 -4.48
N MET A 148 10.41 -3.81 -5.02
CA MET A 148 10.98 -3.21 -6.22
C MET A 148 10.84 -4.11 -7.44
N GLY A 149 9.80 -4.95 -7.49
CA GLY A 149 9.42 -5.72 -8.65
C GLY A 149 8.29 -5.06 -9.45
N PRO A 150 7.69 -5.78 -10.42
CA PRO A 150 6.56 -5.28 -11.21
C PRO A 150 5.36 -4.85 -10.36
N TRP A 151 5.10 -5.54 -9.25
CA TRP A 151 4.00 -5.20 -8.34
C TRP A 151 4.23 -3.85 -7.67
N GLY A 152 5.38 -3.63 -7.02
CA GLY A 152 5.65 -2.36 -6.37
C GLY A 152 5.80 -1.19 -7.34
N TYR A 153 6.32 -1.43 -8.55
CA TYR A 153 6.28 -0.44 -9.62
C TYR A 153 4.84 -0.03 -9.99
N SER A 154 3.93 -1.01 -10.09
CA SER A 154 2.50 -0.75 -10.33
C SER A 154 1.83 0.01 -9.18
N GLU A 155 2.09 -0.37 -7.92
CA GLU A 155 1.55 0.32 -6.74
C GLU A 155 2.07 1.77 -6.65
N PHE A 156 3.36 1.99 -6.94
CA PHE A 156 3.95 3.32 -6.99
C PHE A 156 3.18 4.19 -7.99
N PHE A 157 3.06 3.78 -9.25
CA PHE A 157 2.37 4.59 -10.27
C PHE A 157 0.87 4.70 -10.05
N ARG A 158 0.22 3.72 -9.40
CA ARG A 158 -1.21 3.82 -9.05
C ARG A 158 -1.49 5.06 -8.21
N ALA A 159 -0.65 5.33 -7.21
CA ALA A 159 -0.82 6.47 -6.32
C ALA A 159 -0.05 7.72 -6.80
N TYR A 160 1.20 7.57 -7.25
CA TYR A 160 2.10 8.68 -7.59
C TYR A 160 1.50 9.67 -8.59
N LEU A 161 0.75 9.19 -9.58
CA LEU A 161 0.16 10.04 -10.62
C LEU A 161 -0.83 11.08 -10.06
N THR A 162 -1.54 10.74 -8.97
CA THR A 162 -2.47 11.66 -8.30
C THR A 162 -1.81 12.35 -7.11
N GLU A 163 -1.04 11.62 -6.31
CA GLU A 163 -0.44 12.13 -5.07
C GLU A 163 0.67 13.16 -5.33
N SER A 164 1.37 13.07 -6.48
CA SER A 164 2.40 14.06 -6.88
C SER A 164 1.85 15.44 -7.27
N ALA A 165 0.53 15.56 -7.42
CA ALA A 165 -0.13 16.85 -7.66
C ALA A 165 -0.28 17.69 -6.39
N LEU A 166 -0.11 17.08 -5.21
CA LEU A 166 -0.20 17.74 -3.92
C LEU A 166 1.09 18.52 -3.59
N ASP A 167 1.05 19.33 -2.53
CA ASP A 167 2.11 20.28 -2.19
C ASP A 167 3.41 19.58 -1.76
N ALA A 168 3.33 18.39 -1.18
CA ALA A 168 4.45 17.60 -0.67
C ALA A 168 4.11 16.11 -0.70
N MET A 169 5.07 15.22 -0.44
CA MET A 169 4.83 13.77 -0.51
C MET A 169 5.58 12.94 0.53
N ILE A 170 4.90 11.94 1.09
CA ILE A 170 5.48 10.85 1.87
C ILE A 170 5.61 9.61 0.98
N VAL A 171 6.82 9.06 0.88
CA VAL A 171 7.11 7.81 0.17
C VAL A 171 7.43 6.73 1.18
N ASP A 172 6.53 5.79 1.36
CA ASP A 172 6.65 4.69 2.32
C ASP A 172 7.21 3.43 1.65
N VAL A 173 8.44 3.07 2.02
CA VAL A 173 9.11 1.83 1.59
C VAL A 173 9.32 0.86 2.76
N ARG A 174 8.58 1.02 3.86
CA ARG A 174 8.55 0.02 4.94
C ARG A 174 8.10 -1.33 4.37
N PHE A 175 8.69 -2.42 4.86
CA PHE A 175 8.41 -3.79 4.40
C PHE A 175 8.71 -4.05 2.91
N ASN A 176 9.50 -3.18 2.24
CA ASN A 176 9.83 -3.36 0.83
C ASN A 176 10.69 -4.61 0.59
N GLY A 177 10.14 -5.59 -0.13
CA GLY A 177 10.79 -6.87 -0.38
C GLY A 177 11.93 -6.90 -1.41
N GLY A 178 12.44 -5.75 -1.87
CA GLY A 178 13.51 -5.69 -2.87
C GLY A 178 13.07 -5.99 -4.31
N GLY A 179 14.02 -6.10 -5.23
CA GLY A 179 13.76 -6.19 -6.68
C GLY A 179 14.84 -5.48 -7.50
N HIS A 180 14.45 -4.63 -8.45
CA HIS A 180 15.39 -3.94 -9.35
C HIS A 180 14.88 -2.61 -9.96
N VAL A 181 13.73 -2.09 -9.52
CA VAL A 181 13.12 -0.86 -10.08
C VAL A 181 13.39 0.40 -9.26
N SER A 182 14.17 0.34 -8.18
CA SER A 182 14.47 1.50 -7.30
C SER A 182 14.97 2.72 -8.09
N GLN A 183 15.89 2.50 -9.04
CA GLN A 183 16.44 3.55 -9.91
C GLN A 183 15.37 4.30 -10.71
N LEU A 184 14.32 3.62 -11.15
CA LEU A 184 13.23 4.23 -11.91
C LEU A 184 12.34 5.11 -11.01
N LEU A 185 12.13 4.67 -9.77
CA LEU A 185 11.40 5.45 -8.77
C LEU A 185 12.21 6.70 -8.38
N LEU A 186 13.50 6.54 -8.11
CA LEU A 186 14.43 7.63 -7.79
C LEU A 186 14.52 8.66 -8.92
N GLU A 187 14.51 8.24 -10.19
CA GLU A 187 14.45 9.15 -11.34
C GLU A 187 13.18 10.03 -11.30
N LYS A 188 12.02 9.46 -10.95
CA LYS A 188 10.76 10.21 -10.84
C LYS A 188 10.79 11.18 -9.66
N LEU A 189 11.21 10.70 -8.50
CA LEU A 189 11.31 11.50 -7.28
C LEU A 189 12.36 12.63 -7.41
N GLY A 190 13.42 12.42 -8.20
CA GLY A 190 14.46 13.41 -8.49
C GLY A 190 14.07 14.52 -9.46
N ARG A 191 12.85 14.49 -10.02
CA ARG A 191 12.38 15.54 -10.94
C ARG A 191 12.20 16.86 -10.21
N LYS A 192 13.00 17.85 -10.61
CA LYS A 192 12.79 19.24 -10.18
C LYS A 192 11.69 19.87 -11.04
N ARG A 193 10.73 20.55 -10.41
CA ARG A 193 9.73 21.35 -11.11
C ARG A 193 10.39 22.62 -11.63
N LEU A 194 10.54 22.73 -12.96
CA LEU A 194 11.32 23.79 -13.61
C LEU A 194 10.44 24.89 -14.22
N GLY A 195 9.18 24.59 -14.52
CA GLY A 195 8.29 25.54 -15.15
C GLY A 195 6.85 25.11 -15.08
N TYR A 196 5.99 25.89 -15.74
CA TYR A 196 4.57 25.63 -15.83
C TYR A 196 4.06 25.98 -17.23
N ASP A 197 3.19 25.13 -17.76
CA ASP A 197 2.30 25.51 -18.86
C ASP A 197 1.02 26.08 -18.26
N ILE A 198 0.57 27.25 -18.73
CA ILE A 198 -0.66 27.87 -18.22
C ILE A 198 -1.75 27.76 -19.26
N THR A 199 -2.58 26.75 -19.07
CA THR A 199 -3.69 26.45 -19.97
C THR A 199 -4.80 27.49 -19.82
N ARG A 200 -5.66 27.58 -20.84
CA ARG A 200 -6.81 28.48 -20.84
C ARG A 200 -7.88 28.09 -19.81
N TRP A 201 -8.02 26.79 -19.52
CA TRP A 201 -9.17 26.24 -18.76
C TRP A 201 -8.78 25.35 -17.58
N ALA A 202 -7.59 24.75 -17.56
CA ALA A 202 -7.15 23.78 -16.55
C ALA A 202 -6.14 24.35 -15.54
N GLY A 203 -5.74 25.62 -15.69
CA GLY A 203 -4.80 26.28 -14.79
C GLY A 203 -3.34 25.95 -15.12
N ALA A 204 -2.48 26.00 -14.10
CA ALA A 204 -1.05 25.80 -14.23
C ALA A 204 -0.68 24.31 -14.14
N GLU A 205 -0.04 23.79 -15.18
CA GLU A 205 0.45 22.43 -15.25
C GLU A 205 1.97 22.40 -15.07
N PRO A 206 2.53 21.57 -14.19
CA PRO A 206 3.96 21.57 -13.94
C PRO A 206 4.76 20.94 -15.09
N TYR A 207 5.95 21.48 -15.34
CA TYR A 207 6.94 20.91 -16.23
C TYR A 207 8.25 20.62 -15.48
N PRO A 208 8.80 19.39 -15.54
CA PRO A 208 8.17 18.20 -16.12
C PRO A 208 6.90 17.78 -15.38
N SER A 209 5.98 17.10 -16.07
CA SER A 209 4.77 16.55 -15.44
C SER A 209 5.11 15.59 -14.30
N TYR A 210 4.27 15.58 -13.27
CA TYR A 210 4.47 14.79 -12.04
C TYR A 210 5.79 15.09 -11.32
N SER A 211 6.31 16.32 -11.42
CA SER A 211 7.37 16.82 -10.53
C SER A 211 6.72 17.33 -9.23
N ILE A 212 7.26 16.95 -8.08
CA ILE A 212 6.70 17.31 -6.77
C ILE A 212 7.01 18.79 -6.49
N LEU A 213 6.04 19.53 -5.94
CA LEU A 213 6.19 20.97 -5.70
C LEU A 213 7.11 21.28 -4.51
N GLY A 214 6.89 20.58 -3.40
CA GLY A 214 7.52 20.84 -2.12
C GLY A 214 8.34 19.65 -1.60
N PRO A 215 8.49 19.53 -0.28
CA PRO A 215 9.37 18.53 0.32
C PRO A 215 8.89 17.09 0.09
N VAL A 216 9.85 16.17 0.12
CA VAL A 216 9.61 14.72 0.15
C VAL A 216 10.18 14.14 1.44
N VAL A 217 9.43 13.26 2.07
CA VAL A 217 9.90 12.46 3.21
C VAL A 217 9.74 10.99 2.85
N ALA A 218 10.74 10.17 3.16
CA ALA A 218 10.69 8.74 2.96
C ALA A 218 10.59 8.01 4.30
N LEU A 219 9.77 6.96 4.35
CA LEU A 219 9.68 6.03 5.48
C LEU A 219 10.36 4.70 5.12
N THR A 220 11.15 4.15 6.03
CA THR A 220 11.77 2.84 5.89
C THR A 220 11.84 2.11 7.22
N ASN A 221 12.05 0.80 7.20
CA ASN A 221 12.22 -0.01 8.41
C ASN A 221 13.14 -1.21 8.14
N GLU A 222 13.38 -1.99 9.18
CA GLU A 222 14.22 -3.19 9.19
C GLU A 222 13.76 -4.30 8.24
N PHE A 223 12.52 -4.22 7.73
CA PHE A 223 11.96 -5.15 6.76
C PHE A 223 12.10 -4.69 5.30
N ALA A 224 12.55 -3.45 5.07
CA ALA A 224 12.93 -2.99 3.75
C ALA A 224 14.33 -3.53 3.41
N GLY A 225 14.49 -4.20 2.27
CA GLY A 225 15.74 -4.91 1.97
C GLY A 225 16.09 -4.99 0.48
N SER A 226 17.36 -5.32 0.20
CA SER A 226 17.91 -5.45 -1.14
C SER A 226 17.77 -4.17 -1.95
N ASP A 227 16.99 -4.17 -3.04
CA ASP A 227 16.74 -2.93 -3.77
C ASP A 227 15.97 -1.88 -2.96
N GLY A 228 15.33 -2.27 -1.84
CA GLY A 228 14.82 -1.37 -0.82
C GLY A 228 15.90 -0.70 0.04
N ASP A 229 17.01 -1.40 0.33
CA ASP A 229 18.23 -0.81 0.91
C ASP A 229 18.82 0.21 -0.06
N ILE A 230 18.97 -0.18 -1.33
CA ILE A 230 19.53 0.67 -2.40
C ILE A 230 18.69 1.94 -2.58
N PHE A 231 17.36 1.82 -2.61
CA PHE A 231 16.47 2.98 -2.66
C PHE A 231 16.70 3.92 -1.48
N SER A 232 16.72 3.36 -0.26
CA SER A 232 16.87 4.15 0.97
C SER A 232 18.20 4.89 1.01
N HIS A 233 19.29 4.24 0.63
CA HIS A 233 20.63 4.85 0.59
C HIS A 233 20.72 5.92 -0.51
N CYS A 234 20.31 5.59 -1.74
CA CYS A 234 20.32 6.53 -2.86
C CYS A 234 19.41 7.74 -2.63
N PHE A 235 18.25 7.58 -1.98
CA PHE A 235 17.36 8.69 -1.63
C PHE A 235 18.08 9.75 -0.79
N LYS A 236 18.93 9.31 0.15
CA LYS A 236 19.81 10.18 0.94
C LYS A 236 20.94 10.77 0.10
N MET A 237 21.68 9.94 -0.65
CA MET A 237 22.80 10.40 -1.49
C MET A 237 22.36 11.46 -2.52
N MET A 238 21.17 11.31 -3.09
CA MET A 238 20.58 12.24 -4.05
C MET A 238 19.99 13.50 -3.39
N ASN A 239 19.99 13.58 -2.05
CA ASN A 239 19.38 14.65 -1.27
C ASN A 239 17.91 14.91 -1.65
N LEU A 240 17.13 13.83 -1.85
CA LEU A 240 15.73 13.94 -2.25
C LEU A 240 14.82 14.37 -1.10
N GLY A 241 15.21 14.08 0.13
CA GLY A 241 14.40 14.38 1.29
C GLY A 241 14.91 13.75 2.58
N THR A 242 14.06 13.75 3.61
CA THR A 242 14.40 13.15 4.90
C THR A 242 13.95 11.68 4.96
N LEU A 243 14.88 10.76 5.22
CA LEU A 243 14.58 9.35 5.49
C LEU A 243 14.30 9.16 7.00
N ILE A 244 13.18 8.53 7.33
CA ILE A 244 12.69 8.35 8.70
C ILE A 244 12.32 6.88 8.94
N GLY A 245 12.58 6.36 10.14
CA GLY A 245 12.14 5.04 10.57
C GLY A 245 13.24 4.24 11.23
N LYS A 246 13.50 3.00 10.80
CA LYS A 246 14.59 2.16 11.35
C LYS A 246 15.59 1.77 10.27
N ARG A 247 16.81 1.41 10.70
CA ARG A 247 17.85 0.87 9.82
C ARG A 247 17.29 -0.31 9.02
N THR A 248 17.56 -0.31 7.72
CA THR A 248 17.07 -1.33 6.78
C THR A 248 17.78 -2.68 6.95
N TRP A 249 17.36 -3.69 6.19
CA TRP A 249 17.82 -5.07 6.33
C TRP A 249 19.33 -5.27 6.07
N GLY A 250 19.88 -4.63 5.03
CA GLY A 250 21.31 -4.69 4.72
C GLY A 250 21.74 -5.89 3.89
N GLY A 251 20.99 -6.27 2.86
CA GLY A 251 21.35 -7.38 1.97
C GLY A 251 21.37 -6.95 0.51
N VAL A 252 22.50 -6.42 0.04
CA VAL A 252 22.66 -5.78 -1.28
C VAL A 252 23.56 -6.56 -2.25
N VAL A 253 23.87 -7.82 -1.96
CA VAL A 253 24.51 -8.70 -2.96
C VAL A 253 23.46 -9.42 -3.79
N GLY A 254 23.30 -8.98 -5.03
CA GLY A 254 22.31 -9.51 -5.98
C GLY A 254 22.58 -10.96 -6.39
N ILE A 255 21.54 -11.60 -6.91
CA ILE A 255 21.52 -13.02 -7.31
C ILE A 255 21.10 -13.17 -8.77
N HIS A 256 21.51 -14.26 -9.42
CA HIS A 256 21.04 -14.64 -10.76
C HIS A 256 20.77 -16.15 -10.83
N PRO A 257 19.61 -16.62 -10.33
CA PRO A 257 19.27 -18.03 -10.34
C PRO A 257 19.10 -18.55 -11.77
N ARG A 258 20.07 -19.36 -12.24
CA ARG A 258 20.10 -19.91 -13.61
C ARG A 258 20.48 -21.39 -13.69
N HIS A 259 20.78 -22.01 -12.56
CA HIS A 259 21.22 -23.39 -12.48
C HIS A 259 20.25 -24.21 -11.63
N ALA A 260 19.65 -25.22 -12.25
CA ALA A 260 18.83 -26.22 -11.56
C ALA A 260 19.68 -27.44 -11.19
N LEU A 261 19.37 -28.04 -10.03
CA LEU A 261 19.91 -29.31 -9.59
C LEU A 261 19.16 -30.48 -10.25
N ALA A 262 19.63 -31.71 -10.02
CA ALA A 262 19.06 -32.91 -10.65
C ALA A 262 17.58 -33.17 -10.30
N ASP A 263 17.15 -32.70 -9.14
CA ASP A 263 15.76 -32.77 -8.64
C ASP A 263 14.90 -31.57 -9.07
N GLY A 264 15.46 -30.65 -9.86
CA GLY A 264 14.80 -29.40 -10.26
C GLY A 264 14.91 -28.26 -9.25
N SER A 265 15.59 -28.45 -8.12
CA SER A 265 15.86 -27.36 -7.16
C SER A 265 16.68 -26.26 -7.80
N ILE A 266 16.28 -24.99 -7.63
CA ILE A 266 17.03 -23.83 -8.07
C ILE A 266 17.74 -23.22 -6.87
N THR A 267 19.05 -23.00 -6.99
CA THR A 267 19.85 -22.33 -5.95
C THR A 267 20.18 -20.90 -6.37
N THR A 268 20.33 -20.01 -5.38
CA THR A 268 20.74 -18.63 -5.58
C THR A 268 22.14 -18.40 -5.01
N GLN A 269 23.04 -17.81 -5.79
CA GLN A 269 24.37 -17.41 -5.35
C GLN A 269 24.47 -15.87 -5.30
N PRO A 270 25.03 -15.30 -4.23
CA PRO A 270 25.37 -13.87 -4.21
C PRO A 270 26.48 -13.59 -5.23
N GLU A 271 26.14 -12.91 -6.33
CA GLU A 271 27.03 -12.73 -7.50
C GLU A 271 27.28 -11.24 -7.83
N PHE A 272 26.38 -10.34 -7.42
CA PHE A 272 26.45 -8.91 -7.80
C PHE A 272 26.49 -8.01 -6.56
N SER A 273 27.69 -7.74 -6.05
CA SER A 273 27.85 -6.83 -4.91
C SER A 273 27.56 -5.38 -5.31
N PHE A 274 26.82 -4.65 -4.47
CA PHE A 274 26.54 -3.24 -4.68
C PHE A 274 27.56 -2.35 -3.94
N TRP A 275 28.12 -1.37 -4.64
CA TRP A 275 29.11 -0.42 -4.11
C TRP A 275 28.60 1.00 -4.27
N PHE A 276 28.77 1.84 -3.24
CA PHE A 276 28.39 3.25 -3.25
C PHE A 276 29.61 4.17 -3.09
N HIS A 277 29.54 5.36 -3.67
CA HIS A 277 30.65 6.32 -3.65
C HIS A 277 31.05 6.81 -2.25
N ASP A 278 30.10 6.88 -1.32
CA ASP A 278 30.28 7.43 0.03
C ASP A 278 30.64 6.36 1.08
N VAL A 279 30.10 5.15 0.96
CA VAL A 279 30.27 4.07 1.96
C VAL A 279 30.91 2.79 1.41
N GLY A 280 31.24 2.78 0.11
CA GLY A 280 31.76 1.59 -0.56
C GLY A 280 30.81 0.40 -0.46
N TRP A 281 31.29 -0.72 0.07
CA TRP A 281 30.54 -1.97 0.23
C TRP A 281 29.71 -2.04 1.53
N ALA A 282 29.76 -1.00 2.37
CA ALA A 282 29.34 -1.09 3.77
C ALA A 282 27.82 -1.13 4.00
N VAL A 283 26.99 -1.09 2.95
CA VAL A 283 25.54 -1.35 3.08
C VAL A 283 25.28 -2.85 3.27
N GLU A 284 26.11 -3.72 2.69
CA GLU A 284 25.99 -5.16 2.90
C GLU A 284 26.27 -5.54 4.36
N ASN A 285 25.43 -6.42 4.90
CA ASN A 285 25.46 -6.86 6.30
C ASN A 285 25.30 -5.71 7.33
N TYR A 286 24.77 -4.56 6.90
CA TYR A 286 24.51 -3.40 7.75
C TYR A 286 23.17 -2.72 7.46
N GLY A 287 22.91 -2.31 6.23
CA GLY A 287 21.71 -1.54 5.84
C GLY A 287 21.96 -0.04 5.73
N THR A 288 20.89 0.74 5.76
CA THR A 288 20.89 2.19 5.63
C THR A 288 20.26 2.82 6.86
N ASP A 289 21.03 3.62 7.59
CA ASP A 289 20.49 4.39 8.70
C ASP A 289 19.58 5.52 8.20
N PRO A 290 18.39 5.73 8.81
CA PRO A 290 17.56 6.89 8.53
C PRO A 290 18.24 8.17 9.05
N HIS A 291 17.83 9.33 8.52
CA HIS A 291 18.21 10.61 9.13
C HIS A 291 17.58 10.78 10.51
N ILE A 292 16.39 10.21 10.70
CA ILE A 292 15.64 10.29 11.95
C ILE A 292 15.19 8.88 12.32
N GLU A 293 15.83 8.32 13.35
CA GLU A 293 15.46 7.01 13.86
C GLU A 293 14.18 7.11 14.69
N VAL A 294 13.24 6.22 14.41
CA VAL A 294 11.95 6.10 15.07
C VAL A 294 11.62 4.62 15.19
N ASP A 295 11.60 4.13 16.42
CA ASP A 295 11.17 2.77 16.72
C ASP A 295 9.65 2.65 16.66
N LEU A 296 9.16 1.46 16.31
CA LEU A 296 7.75 1.11 16.41
C LEU A 296 7.59 0.12 17.56
N ALA A 297 7.44 0.65 18.77
CA ALA A 297 7.47 -0.18 19.97
C ALA A 297 6.19 -1.04 20.11
N PRO A 298 6.24 -2.19 20.81
CA PRO A 298 5.07 -3.05 20.99
C PRO A 298 3.84 -2.34 21.57
N GLN A 299 4.05 -1.37 22.47
CA GLN A 299 2.96 -0.57 23.03
C GLN A 299 2.31 0.38 22.02
N ASP A 300 3.04 0.87 21.02
CA ASP A 300 2.46 1.69 19.94
C ASP A 300 1.54 0.82 19.08
N TYR A 301 1.98 -0.40 18.74
CA TYR A 301 1.15 -1.37 18.04
C TYR A 301 -0.11 -1.74 18.83
N ALA A 302 0.03 -2.03 20.12
CA ALA A 302 -1.11 -2.33 20.99
C ALA A 302 -2.10 -1.16 21.12
N ALA A 303 -1.61 0.08 21.03
CA ALA A 303 -2.44 1.29 21.02
C ALA A 303 -2.98 1.66 19.62
N GLY A 304 -2.66 0.88 18.58
CA GLY A 304 -3.07 1.15 17.20
C GLY A 304 -2.42 2.40 16.60
N ARG A 305 -1.26 2.82 17.13
CA ARG A 305 -0.49 3.99 16.69
C ARG A 305 0.63 3.58 15.73
N ASP A 306 0.86 4.42 14.73
CA ASP A 306 1.99 4.30 13.82
C ASP A 306 2.96 5.46 14.08
N ALA A 307 3.87 5.26 15.03
CA ALA A 307 4.82 6.30 15.46
C ALA A 307 5.72 6.80 14.31
N GLN A 308 6.06 5.91 13.37
CA GLN A 308 6.88 6.28 12.21
C GLN A 308 6.09 7.18 11.24
N LEU A 309 4.85 6.82 10.90
CA LEU A 309 4.01 7.63 10.03
C LEU A 309 3.63 8.97 10.68
N GLU A 310 3.28 8.96 11.97
CA GLU A 310 3.05 10.19 12.75
C GLU A 310 4.27 11.11 12.71
N ARG A 311 5.48 10.56 12.88
CA ARG A 311 6.72 11.34 12.82
C ARG A 311 7.01 11.88 11.42
N ALA A 312 6.69 11.13 10.36
CA ALA A 312 6.83 11.61 8.97
C ALA A 312 5.85 12.75 8.65
N ILE A 313 4.59 12.64 9.10
CA ILE A 313 3.59 13.71 8.97
C ILE A 313 4.07 14.97 9.69
N ALA A 314 4.56 14.83 10.93
CA ALA A 314 5.10 15.96 11.67
C ALA A 314 6.32 16.61 10.98
N GLU A 315 7.23 15.79 10.41
CA GLU A 315 8.40 16.31 9.69
C GLU A 315 8.01 17.11 8.47
N ILE A 316 7.15 16.54 7.62
CA ILE A 316 6.85 17.14 6.33
C ILE A 316 6.03 18.42 6.52
N GLN A 317 5.15 18.47 7.52
CA GLN A 317 4.46 19.71 7.91
C GLN A 317 5.42 20.78 8.40
N LYS A 318 6.41 20.41 9.23
CA LYS A 318 7.46 21.34 9.67
C LYS A 318 8.25 21.89 8.47
N GLN A 319 8.62 21.04 7.51
CA GLN A 319 9.34 21.46 6.30
C GLN A 319 8.50 22.39 5.43
N MET A 320 7.21 22.08 5.26
CA MET A 320 6.27 22.95 4.53
C MET A 320 6.03 24.28 5.25
N GLN A 321 6.07 24.34 6.59
CA GLN A 321 5.97 25.62 7.31
C GLN A 321 7.25 26.45 7.16
N ALA A 322 8.42 25.82 7.18
CA ALA A 322 9.70 26.49 7.02
C ALA A 322 9.92 27.01 5.58
N ALA A 323 9.48 26.24 4.58
CA ALA A 323 9.53 26.60 3.17
C ALA A 323 8.20 26.26 2.48
N PRO A 324 7.19 27.14 2.57
CA PRO A 324 5.87 26.91 1.98
C PRO A 324 5.94 26.64 0.48
N PRO A 325 5.43 25.48 0.02
CA PRO A 325 5.27 25.21 -1.40
C PRO A 325 4.34 26.26 -2.01
N ALA A 326 4.83 27.01 -3.00
CA ALA A 326 4.08 28.09 -3.61
C ALA A 326 4.24 28.08 -5.13
N LEU A 327 3.12 28.29 -5.83
CA LEU A 327 3.15 28.58 -7.25
C LEU A 327 3.69 30.00 -7.48
N PRO A 328 4.47 30.22 -8.56
CA PRO A 328 4.88 31.57 -8.92
C PRO A 328 3.67 32.41 -9.34
N VAL A 329 3.81 33.73 -9.25
CA VAL A 329 2.78 34.66 -9.72
C VAL A 329 2.85 34.75 -11.25
N PHE A 330 1.84 34.20 -11.93
CA PHE A 330 1.76 34.17 -13.40
C PHE A 330 1.27 35.50 -14.03
N ALA A 331 1.70 36.64 -13.47
CA ALA A 331 1.33 37.97 -13.96
C ALA A 331 2.17 38.38 -15.19
N ALA A 332 1.75 39.45 -15.88
CA ALA A 332 2.46 40.06 -17.01
C ALA A 332 2.68 39.15 -18.23
N ARG A 333 1.65 38.38 -18.63
CA ARG A 333 1.68 37.68 -19.92
C ARG A 333 1.82 38.70 -21.05
N PRO A 334 2.71 38.51 -22.04
CA PRO A 334 2.83 39.40 -23.18
C PRO A 334 1.47 39.55 -23.87
N ASN A 335 0.90 40.76 -23.85
CA ASN A 335 -0.29 41.07 -24.61
C ASN A 335 0.14 41.69 -25.95
N LEU A 336 0.33 40.84 -26.95
CA LEU A 336 0.64 41.25 -28.32
C LEU A 336 -0.64 41.55 -29.14
N ALA A 337 -1.72 41.96 -28.48
CA ALA A 337 -2.91 42.42 -29.18
C ALA A 337 -2.54 43.57 -30.13
N LEU A 338 -3.09 43.52 -31.35
CA LEU A 338 -2.94 44.60 -32.30
C LEU A 338 -3.45 45.92 -31.68
N PRO A 339 -2.81 47.07 -31.98
CA PRO A 339 -3.32 48.36 -31.52
C PRO A 339 -4.79 48.53 -31.94
N LYS A 340 -5.60 49.15 -31.08
CA LYS A 340 -6.95 49.56 -31.48
C LYS A 340 -6.82 50.62 -32.57
N LEU A 341 -7.44 50.38 -33.73
CA LEU A 341 -7.55 51.40 -34.77
C LEU A 341 -8.32 52.61 -34.20
N PRO A 342 -7.99 53.84 -34.62
CA PRO A 342 -8.72 55.04 -34.20
C PRO A 342 -10.20 54.90 -34.57
N ALA A 343 -11.07 55.43 -33.70
CA ALA A 343 -12.52 55.45 -33.95
C ALA A 343 -12.83 56.26 -35.23
N ALA A 344 -13.70 55.72 -36.07
CA ALA A 344 -14.12 56.31 -37.34
C ALA A 344 -14.98 57.57 -37.16
#